data_AF-A0A257TKV7-F1
#
_entry.id   AF-A0A257TKV7-F1
#
_cell.length_a   1.000
_cell.length_b   1.000
_cell.length_c   1.000
_cell.angle_alpha   90.00
_cell.angle_beta   90.00
_cell.angle_gamma   90.00
#
_symmetry.space_group_name_H-M   'P 1'
#
loop_
_entity.id
_entity.type
_entity.pdbx_description
1 polymer ?
#
loop_
_entity_poly.entity_id
_entity_poly.type
_entity_poly.pdbx_seq_one_letter_code
_entity_poly.pdbx_strand_id
1 'polypeptide(L)'
;MATDLATTDVGFSEINKYDFHTDEKEYVFKSRKGLDADIVSQISEMKSEPRWMRDFRLKGLEIFNSKPMPRWGGKIDLNFQDIFYYIKP
;
A
#
# COMPACT_ATOMS: atom_id res chain seq x y z
N MET A 1 -6.73 48.76 35.01
CA MET A 1 -5.77 47.71 35.38
C MET A 1 -6.19 46.43 34.68
N ALA A 2 -5.24 45.86 33.93
CA ALA A 2 -5.25 44.70 33.04
C ALA A 2 -6.51 43.81 32.95
N THR A 3 -7.07 43.73 31.75
CA THR A 3 -7.94 42.66 31.27
C THR A 3 -7.13 41.37 31.12
N ASP A 4 -7.68 40.28 31.64
CA ASP A 4 -7.11 38.93 31.62
C ASP A 4 -7.03 38.40 30.17
N LEU A 5 -5.82 38.14 29.68
CA LEU A 5 -5.59 37.57 28.36
C LEU A 5 -5.54 36.05 28.49
N ALA A 6 -6.65 35.39 28.18
CA ALA A 6 -6.69 33.94 27.99
C ALA A 6 -5.64 33.58 26.93
N THR A 7 -4.58 32.89 27.35
CA THR A 7 -3.56 32.35 26.46
C THR A 7 -4.21 31.18 25.73
N THR A 8 -4.80 31.44 24.55
CA THR A 8 -5.10 30.37 23.61
C THR A 8 -3.78 29.79 23.16
N ASP A 9 -3.43 28.65 23.74
CA ASP A 9 -2.37 27.76 23.24
C ASP A 9 -2.86 27.17 21.92
N VAL A 10 -2.75 27.98 20.87
CA VAL A 10 -2.97 27.52 19.50
C VAL A 10 -1.73 26.71 19.18
N GLY A 11 -1.82 25.39 19.38
CA GLY A 11 -0.79 24.45 18.99
C GLY A 11 -0.54 24.54 17.49
N PHE A 12 0.34 25.45 17.09
CA PHE A 12 0.92 25.46 15.76
C PHE A 12 1.88 24.28 15.73
N SER A 13 1.39 23.12 15.29
CA SER A 13 2.28 22.05 14.86
C SER A 13 3.22 22.65 13.82
N GLU A 14 4.52 22.65 14.09
CA GLU A 14 5.52 23.06 13.12
C GLU A 14 5.44 22.09 11.93
N ILE A 15 4.66 22.45 10.93
CA ILE A 15 4.51 21.69 9.69
C ILE A 15 5.82 21.85 8.94
N ASN A 16 6.77 20.96 9.23
CA ASN A 16 8.05 20.92 8.56
C ASN A 16 7.78 20.67 7.07
N LYS A 17 8.35 21.49 6.19
CA LYS A 17 8.14 21.45 4.73
C LYS A 17 8.42 20.08 4.08
N TYR A 18 9.08 19.18 4.81
CA TYR A 18 9.49 17.85 4.38
C TYR A 18 8.83 16.72 5.18
N ASP A 19 7.87 17.04 6.05
CA ASP A 19 7.17 16.07 6.89
C ASP A 19 5.98 15.45 6.16
N PHE A 20 6.30 14.67 5.11
CA PHE A 20 5.30 13.96 4.32
C PHE A 20 4.81 12.73 5.11
N HIS A 21 3.79 12.93 5.94
CA HIS A 21 3.05 11.86 6.57
C HIS A 21 1.76 11.61 5.79
N THR A 22 1.61 10.40 5.24
CA THR A 22 0.31 9.93 4.75
C THR A 22 -0.34 9.15 5.88
N ASP A 23 -1.32 9.77 6.53
CA ASP A 23 -2.09 9.11 7.59
C ASP A 23 -2.82 7.88 7.02
N GLU A 24 -2.81 6.77 7.76
CA GLU A 24 -3.46 5.52 7.33
C GLU A 24 -4.98 5.66 7.09
N LYS A 25 -5.57 6.75 7.60
CA LYS A 25 -6.98 7.09 7.46
C LYS A 25 -7.35 7.62 6.06
N GLU A 26 -6.38 8.06 5.26
CA GLU A 26 -6.63 8.60 3.93
C GLU A 26 -6.70 7.52 2.83
N TYR A 27 -6.33 6.26 3.12
CA TYR A 27 -6.33 5.22 2.10
C TYR A 27 -7.75 4.90 1.60
N VAL A 28 -8.04 5.28 0.36
CA VAL A 28 -9.30 4.97 -0.34
C VAL A 28 -9.47 3.47 -0.54
N PHE A 29 -8.37 2.74 -0.73
CA PHE A 29 -8.41 1.29 -0.86
C PHE A 29 -7.10 0.65 -0.40
N LYS A 30 -7.22 -0.36 0.46
CA LYS A 30 -6.13 -1.24 0.88
C LYS A 30 -6.50 -2.66 0.48
N SER A 31 -5.70 -3.27 -0.40
CA SER A 31 -5.85 -4.69 -0.71
C SER A 31 -5.70 -5.53 0.56
N ARG A 32 -6.33 -6.72 0.59
CA ARG A 32 -6.05 -7.68 1.67
C ARG A 32 -4.58 -8.09 1.63
N LYS A 33 -4.03 -8.52 2.76
CA LYS A 33 -2.68 -9.09 2.80
C LYS A 33 -2.61 -10.36 1.94
N GLY A 34 -1.46 -10.51 1.31
CA GLY A 34 -1.07 -11.70 0.59
C GLY A 34 -1.27 -11.64 -0.92
N LEU A 35 -1.07 -12.78 -1.57
CA LEU A 35 -1.04 -12.86 -3.02
C LEU A 35 -1.87 -14.05 -3.49
N ASP A 36 -2.92 -13.76 -4.26
CA ASP A 36 -3.78 -14.72 -4.92
C ASP A 36 -4.44 -14.13 -6.18
N ALA A 37 -5.20 -14.96 -6.89
CA ALA A 37 -5.87 -14.55 -8.12
C ALA A 37 -6.97 -13.50 -7.87
N ASP A 38 -7.66 -13.56 -6.72
CA ASP A 38 -8.74 -12.62 -6.40
C ASP A 38 -8.19 -11.22 -6.12
N ILE A 39 -7.08 -11.09 -5.38
CA ILE A 39 -6.42 -9.79 -5.17
C ILE A 39 -5.96 -9.21 -6.50
N VAL A 40 -5.34 -10.01 -7.35
CA VAL A 40 -4.87 -9.54 -8.67
C VAL A 40 -6.04 -9.05 -9.51
N SER A 41 -7.19 -9.75 -9.46
CA SER A 41 -8.41 -9.36 -10.16
C SER A 41 -8.99 -8.06 -9.58
N GLN A 42 -9.12 -7.97 -8.25
CA GLN A 42 -9.60 -6.79 -7.54
C GLN A 42 -8.73 -5.55 -7.81
N ILE A 43 -7.40 -5.68 -7.83
CA ILE A 43 -6.48 -4.58 -8.15
C ILE A 43 -6.70 -4.10 -9.58
N SER A 44 -6.88 -5.03 -10.53
CA SER A 44 -7.08 -4.70 -11.94
C SER A 44 -8.42 -3.97 -12.16
N GLU A 45 -9.48 -4.42 -11.48
CA GLU A 45 -10.80 -3.78 -11.49
C GLU A 45 -10.77 -2.40 -10.85
N MET A 46 -10.10 -2.24 -9.70
CA MET A 46 -9.95 -0.95 -9.01
C MET A 46 -9.21 0.09 -9.86
N LYS A 47 -8.30 -0.37 -10.73
CA LYS A 47 -7.55 0.45 -11.68
C LYS A 47 -8.25 0.65 -13.02
N SER A 48 -9.43 0.06 -13.22
CA SER A 48 -10.14 0.06 -14.51
C SER A 48 -9.25 -0.38 -15.68
N GLU A 49 -8.42 -1.40 -15.44
CA GLU A 49 -7.49 -1.90 -16.45
C GLU A 49 -8.22 -2.66 -17.57
N PRO A 50 -7.73 -2.59 -18.83
CA PRO A 50 -8.26 -3.41 -19.91
C PRO A 50 -8.02 -4.91 -19.65
N ARG A 51 -8.89 -5.77 -20.19
CA ARG A 51 -8.89 -7.22 -19.93
C ARG A 51 -7.53 -7.90 -20.13
N TRP A 52 -6.78 -7.50 -21.16
CA TRP A 52 -5.47 -8.07 -21.46
C TRP A 52 -4.45 -7.83 -20.34
N MET A 53 -4.54 -6.71 -19.61
CA MET A 53 -3.67 -6.43 -18.46
C MET A 53 -3.99 -7.36 -17.29
N ARG A 54 -5.27 -7.58 -17.01
CA ARG A 54 -5.71 -8.53 -15.98
C ARG A 54 -5.20 -9.94 -16.29
N ASP A 55 -5.42 -10.39 -17.52
CA ASP A 55 -5.02 -11.74 -17.97
C ASP A 55 -3.48 -11.88 -17.94
N PHE A 56 -2.74 -10.83 -18.29
CA PHE A 56 -1.27 -10.80 -18.18
C PHE A 56 -0.81 -10.94 -16.72
N ARG A 57 -1.42 -10.22 -15.78
CA ARG A 57 -1.08 -10.30 -14.35
C ARG A 57 -1.38 -11.69 -13.79
N LEU A 58 -2.54 -12.27 -14.13
CA LEU A 58 -2.93 -13.62 -13.71
C LEU A 58 -1.95 -14.67 -14.24
N LYS A 59 -1.54 -14.57 -15.50
CA LYS A 59 -0.48 -15.43 -16.07
C LYS A 59 0.85 -15.25 -15.34
N GLY A 60 1.20 -14.03 -14.96
CA GLY A 60 2.38 -13.75 -14.15
C GLY A 60 2.35 -14.46 -12.79
N LEU A 61 1.18 -14.45 -12.12
CA LEU A 61 0.97 -15.14 -10.86
C LEU A 61 1.11 -16.67 -11.00
N GLU A 62 0.53 -17.24 -12.06
CA GLU A 62 0.64 -18.67 -12.36
C GLU A 62 2.12 -19.07 -12.57
N ILE A 63 2.84 -18.30 -13.38
CA ILE A 63 4.27 -18.53 -13.63
C ILE A 63 5.07 -18.40 -12.34
N PHE A 64 4.78 -17.39 -11.50
CA PHE A 64 5.44 -17.21 -10.20
C PHE A 64 5.24 -18.44 -9.31
N ASN A 65 4.01 -18.93 -9.16
CA ASN A 65 3.70 -20.10 -8.35
C ASN A 65 4.31 -21.40 -8.91
N SER A 66 4.48 -21.48 -10.23
CA SER A 66 5.13 -22.65 -10.88
C SER A 66 6.64 -22.71 -10.67
N LYS A 67 7.28 -21.58 -10.33
CA LYS A 67 8.73 -21.50 -10.20
C LYS A 67 9.15 -21.70 -8.74
N PRO A 68 10.16 -22.55 -8.47
CA PRO A 68 10.72 -22.64 -7.14
C PRO A 68 11.42 -21.33 -6.77
N MET A 69 11.49 -21.04 -5.47
CA MET A 69 12.28 -19.92 -4.96
C MET A 69 13.76 -20.08 -5.38
N PRO A 70 14.39 -19.02 -5.91
CA PRO A 70 15.78 -19.11 -6.34
C PRO A 70 16.69 -19.41 -5.15
N ARG A 71 17.68 -20.27 -5.38
CA ARG A 71 18.67 -20.69 -4.36
C ARG A 71 19.99 -19.91 -4.45
N TRP A 72 20.14 -19.10 -5.48
CA TRP A 72 21.30 -18.24 -5.67
C TRP A 72 21.03 -16.88 -5.00
N GLY A 73 22.08 -16.24 -4.46
CA GLY A 73 21.96 -14.98 -3.73
C GLY A 73 21.81 -15.15 -2.21
N GLY A 74 21.40 -14.07 -1.54
CA GLY A 74 21.13 -14.08 -0.10
C GLY A 74 19.92 -14.94 0.28
N LYS A 75 19.75 -15.24 1.56
CA LYS A 75 18.54 -15.93 2.05
C LYS A 75 17.33 -15.02 1.84
N ILE A 76 16.41 -15.47 0.99
CA ILE A 76 15.12 -14.81 0.76
C ILE A 76 14.11 -15.45 1.70
N ASP A 77 14.06 -14.98 2.94
CA ASP A 77 13.06 -15.39 3.94
C ASP A 77 11.87 -14.44 3.89
N LEU A 78 11.17 -14.43 2.76
CA LEU A 78 10.06 -13.52 2.49
C LEU A 78 8.73 -14.25 2.57
N ASN A 79 7.85 -13.79 3.46
CA ASN A 79 6.47 -14.24 3.50
C ASN A 79 5.60 -13.41 2.54
N PHE A 80 5.36 -13.94 1.35
CA PHE A 80 4.49 -13.30 0.34
C PHE A 80 3.05 -13.09 0.81
N GLN A 81 2.59 -13.83 1.83
CA GLN A 81 1.23 -13.70 2.36
C GLN A 81 1.05 -12.53 3.35
N ASP A 82 2.14 -11.90 3.80
CA ASP A 82 2.08 -10.78 4.75
C ASP A 82 2.27 -9.39 4.09
N ILE A 83 2.29 -9.35 2.76
CA ILE A 83 2.55 -8.13 1.98
C ILE A 83 1.23 -7.49 1.53
N PHE A 84 1.17 -6.15 1.58
CA PHE A 84 0.13 -5.37 0.92
C PHE A 84 0.60 -4.98 -0.49
N TYR A 85 0.00 -5.55 -1.53
CA TYR A 85 0.46 -5.36 -2.90
C TYR A 85 -0.09 -4.10 -3.58
N TYR A 86 -1.17 -3.54 -3.04
CA TYR A 86 -1.75 -2.31 -3.56
C TYR A 86 -2.39 -1.49 -2.44
N ILE A 87 -2.00 -0.22 -2.41
CA ILE A 87 -2.55 0.83 -1.57
C ILE A 87 -2.87 2.00 -2.49
N LYS A 88 -4.11 2.47 -2.43
CA LYS A 88 -4.56 3.68 -3.10
C LYS A 88 -4.68 4.78 -2.05
N PRO A 89 -3.88 5.87 -2.14
CA PRO A 89 -4.06 7.05 -1.30
C PRO A 89 -5.37 7.76 -1.62
#